data_AF-A0A328ERE6-F1
#
_entry.id   AF-A0A328ERE6-F1
#
_cell.length_a   1.000
_cell.length_b   1.000
_cell.length_c   1.000
_cell.angle_alpha   90.00
_cell.angle_beta   90.00
_cell.angle_gamma   90.00
#
_symmetry.space_group_name_H-M   'P 1'
#
loop_
_entity.id
_entity.type
_entity.pdbx_description
1 polymer ?
#
loop_
_entity_poly.entity_id
_entity_poly.type
_entity_poly.pdbx_seq_one_letter_code
_entity_poly.pdbx_strand_id
1 'polypeptide(L)' 'MPCFESDGSLSTSGKQTLKAVKEHPGTPEEIAPFSGLPLYRVRSGTRAWQKRDWPKKKKASTI' A
#
# COMPACT_ATOMS: atom_id res chain seq x y z
N MET A 1 7.39 -9.94 7.12
CA MET A 1 6.82 -8.96 8.07
C MET A 1 5.45 -8.56 7.55
N PRO A 2 4.37 -8.80 8.31
CA PRO A 2 3.02 -8.43 7.90
C PRO A 2 2.88 -6.91 7.78
N CYS A 3 1.93 -6.42 6.97
CA CYS A 3 1.66 -4.97 6.87
C CYS A 3 0.99 -4.39 8.11
N PHE A 4 0.41 -5.24 8.94
CA PHE A 4 -0.13 -4.91 10.25
C PHE A 4 0.56 -5.74 11.32
N GLU A 5 0.82 -5.12 12.45
CA GLU A 5 1.27 -5.83 13.65
C GLU A 5 0.08 -6.46 14.39
N SER A 6 0.36 -7.30 15.39
CA SER A 6 -0.66 -8.04 16.14
C SER A 6 -1.63 -7.15 16.90
N ASP A 7 -1.20 -5.93 17.22
CA ASP A 7 -1.99 -4.86 17.85
C ASP A 7 -2.87 -4.08 16.84
N GLY A 8 -2.74 -4.38 15.54
CA GLY A 8 -3.45 -3.69 14.46
C GLY A 8 -2.79 -2.39 14.00
N SER A 9 -1.61 -2.03 14.52
CA SER A 9 -0.81 -0.91 14.04
C SER A 9 -0.14 -1.25 12.70
N LEU A 10 0.28 -0.23 11.94
CA LEU A 10 1.02 -0.44 10.70
C LEU A 10 2.48 -0.76 11.01
N SER A 11 2.97 -1.87 10.46
CA SER A 11 4.41 -2.17 10.50
C SER A 11 5.22 -1.14 9.72
N THR A 12 6.55 -1.12 9.89
CA THR A 12 7.43 -0.23 9.12
C THR A 12 7.20 -0.32 7.61
N SER A 13 7.06 -1.54 7.09
CA SER A 13 6.71 -1.74 5.68
C SER A 13 5.28 -1.31 5.33
N GLY A 14 4.33 -1.46 6.25
CA GLY A 14 2.98 -0.94 6.10
C GLY A 14 2.97 0.58 5.98
N LYS A 15 3.73 1.28 6.84
CA LYS A 15 3.90 2.75 6.81
C LYS A 15 4.55 3.22 5.51
N GLN A 16 5.61 2.55 5.05
CA GLN A 16 6.29 2.87 3.78
C GLN A 16 5.37 2.66 2.58
N THR A 17 4.65 1.54 2.54
CA THR A 17 3.65 1.29 1.50
C THR A 17 2.57 2.38 1.54
N LEU A 18 2.11 2.79 2.74
CA LEU A 18 1.04 3.79 2.88
C LEU A 18 1.48 5.16 2.42
N LYS A 19 2.71 5.54 2.76
CA LYS A 19 3.31 6.77 2.27
C LYS A 19 3.38 6.76 0.74
N ALA A 20 3.91 5.69 0.15
CA ALA A 20 4.02 5.56 -1.30
C ALA A 20 2.66 5.59 -2.01
N VAL A 21 1.63 4.91 -1.48
CA VAL A 21 0.27 4.94 -2.02
C VAL A 21 -0.37 6.33 -1.91
N LYS A 22 -0.05 7.10 -0.86
CA LYS A 22 -0.58 8.47 -0.67
C LYS A 22 0.08 9.49 -1.59
N GLU A 23 1.40 9.41 -1.73
CA GLU A 23 2.19 10.33 -2.57
C GLU A 23 2.04 9.99 -4.05
N HIS A 24 2.08 8.70 -4.37
CA HIS A 24 1.94 8.14 -5.70
C HIS A 24 0.82 7.08 -5.65
N PRO A 25 -0.46 7.48 -5.66
CA PRO A 25 -1.53 6.51 -5.85
C PRO A 25 -1.23 5.72 -7.12
N GLY A 26 -1.70 4.48 -7.26
CA GLY A 26 -1.41 3.68 -8.45
C GLY A 26 -1.64 2.19 -8.32
N THR A 27 -1.25 1.46 -9.37
CA THR A 27 -1.15 0.00 -9.29
C THR A 27 0.03 -0.39 -8.40
N PRO A 28 0.05 -1.59 -7.81
CA PRO A 28 1.18 -2.04 -7.01
C PRO A 28 2.52 -2.01 -7.76
N GLU A 29 2.49 -2.22 -9.09
CA GLU A 29 3.69 -2.08 -9.93
C GLU A 29 4.21 -0.64 -9.96
N GLU A 30 3.30 0.33 -10.11
CA GLU A 30 3.65 1.76 -10.12
C GLU A 30 4.15 2.23 -8.75
N ILE A 31 3.57 1.73 -7.66
CA ILE A 31 3.90 2.16 -6.29
C ILE A 31 5.22 1.57 -5.79
N ALA A 32 5.57 0.34 -6.21
CA ALA A 32 6.77 -0.37 -5.77
C ALA A 32 8.07 0.47 -5.84
N PRO A 33 8.42 1.12 -6.97
CA PRO A 33 9.65 1.92 -7.06
C PRO A 33 9.65 3.10 -6.08
N PHE A 34 8.51 3.73 -5.80
CA PHE A 34 8.42 4.86 -4.86
C PHE A 34 8.47 4.42 -3.39
N SER A 35 8.02 3.20 -3.10
CA SER A 35 8.01 2.67 -1.73
C SER A 35 9.38 2.20 -1.23
N GLY A 36 10.33 1.96 -2.13
CA GLY A 36 11.60 1.30 -1.81
C GLY A 36 11.42 -0.16 -1.32
N LEU A 37 10.24 -0.74 -1.54
CA LEU A 37 9.89 -2.10 -1.14
C LEU A 37 9.72 -3.00 -2.36
N PRO A 38 10.01 -4.30 -2.23
CA PRO A 38 9.79 -5.25 -3.31
C PRO A 38 8.29 -5.39 -3.63
N LEU A 39 7.99 -5.60 -4.92
CA LEU A 39 6.63 -5.65 -5.46
C LEU A 39 5.69 -6.60 -4.71
N TYR A 40 6.18 -7.78 -4.29
CA TYR A 40 5.38 -8.74 -3.54
C TYR A 40 4.89 -8.18 -2.20
N ARG A 41 5.70 -7.33 -1.53
CA ARG A 41 5.31 -6.68 -0.27
C ARG A 41 4.23 -5.63 -0.52
N VAL A 42 4.41 -4.79 -1.54
CA VAL A 42 3.42 -3.75 -1.89
C VAL A 42 2.07 -4.38 -2.28
N ARG A 43 2.10 -5.48 -3.04
CA ARG A 43 0.90 -6.28 -3.36
C ARG A 43 0.25 -6.88 -2.11
N SER A 44 1.04 -7.42 -1.19
CA SER A 44 0.50 -7.98 0.07
C SER A 44 -0.14 -6.91 0.95
N GLY A 45 0.48 -5.73 1.04
CA GLY A 45 -0.01 -4.60 1.84
C GLY A 45 -1.27 -3.98 1.29
N THR A 46 -1.30 -3.73 -0.02
CA THR A 46 -2.50 -3.22 -0.70
C THR A 46 -3.69 -4.17 -0.55
N ARG A 47 -3.50 -5.49 -0.65
CA ARG A 47 -4.56 -6.47 -0.36
C ARG A 47 -5.00 -6.43 1.11
N ALA A 48 -4.06 -6.34 2.04
CA ALA A 48 -4.37 -6.29 3.46
C ALA A 48 -5.23 -5.06 3.81
N TRP A 49 -4.99 -3.92 3.16
CA TRP A 49 -5.79 -2.70 3.37
C TRP A 49 -7.17 -2.77 2.72
N GLN A 50 -7.27 -3.37 1.53
CA GLN A 50 -8.58 -3.62 0.91
C GLN A 50 -9.47 -4.49 1.81
N LYS A 51 -8.87 -5.44 2.53
CA LYS A 51 -9.59 -6.32 3.47
C LYS A 51 -10.06 -5.61 4.75
N ARG A 52 -9.40 -4.51 5.12
CA ARG A 52 -9.68 -3.74 6.34
C ARG A 52 -10.58 -2.52 6.08
N ASP A 53 -11.27 -2.51 4.94
CA ASP A 53 -12.13 -1.43 4.46
C ASP A 53 -11.44 -0.05 4.42
N TRP A 54 -10.19 -0.01 3.92
CA TRP A 54 -9.52 1.27 3.71
C TRP A 54 -10.21 2.04 2.56
N PRO A 55 -10.53 3.34 2.72
CA PRO A 55 -11.20 4.11 1.69
C PRO A 55 -10.34 4.16 0.42
N LYS A 56 -10.84 3.48 -0.61
CA LYS A 56 -10.30 3.55 -1.97
C LYS A 56 -10.55 4.97 -2.49
N LYS A 57 -9.59 5.89 -2.31
CA LYS A 57 -9.54 7.05 -3.21
C LYS A 57 -9.18 6.52 -4.59
N LYS A 58 -10.21 6.38 -5.44
CA LYS A 58 -10.09 6.03 -6.86
C LYS A 58 -9.02 6.93 -7.49
N LYS A 59 -8.06 6.32 -8.18
CA LYS A 59 -7.33 7.04 -9.21
C LYS A 59 -8.32 7.45 -10.29
N ALA A 60 -8.52 8.75 -10.42
CA ALA A 60 -8.84 9.35 -11.69
C ALA A 60 -7.60 9.27 -12.61
N SER A 61 -7.79 8.72 -13.80
CA SER A 61 -7.05 9.00 -15.05
C SER A 61 -7.87 8.30 -16.14
N THR A 62 -8.68 9.05 -16.90
CA THR A 62 -8.30 9.59 -18.23
C THR A 62 -8.01 8.41 -19.16
N ILE A 63 -8.90 8.00 -20.06
CA ILE A 63 -9.52 8.72 -21.20
C ILE A 63 -10.99 8.31 -21.36
#